data_AF-A0A1Q3V5Y1-F1
#
_entry.id   AF-A0A1Q3V5Y1-F1
#
_cell.length_a   1.000
_cell.length_b   1.000
_cell.length_c   1.000
_cell.angle_alpha   90.00
_cell.angle_beta   90.00
_cell.angle_gamma   90.00
#
_symmetry.space_group_name_H-M   'P 1'
#
loop_
_entity.id
_entity.type
_entity.pdbx_description
1 polymer ?
#
loop_
_entity_poly.entity_id
_entity_poly.type
_entity_poly.pdbx_seq_one_letter_code
_entity_poly.pdbx_strand_id
1 'polypeptide(L)'
;MSRKPTSKERSEALAAARAAMSPDQLARLQAAAAQPDDTINLADPDAPEALDWSDATRGRFYRPRKILKTLRIDADVLAWFEAQGPGHLTRMNRVLRASMLRGIRRGKGGAVPAIRRRAK
;
A
#
# COMPACT_ATOMS: atom_id res chain seq x y z
N MET A 1 -13.28 -5.77 -6.51
CA MET A 1 -12.21 -6.19 -5.58
C MET A 1 -11.47 -7.36 -6.21
N SER A 2 -10.26 -7.16 -6.73
CA SER A 2 -9.52 -8.25 -7.39
C SER A 2 -8.83 -9.14 -6.35
N ARG A 3 -9.16 -10.44 -6.35
CA ARG A 3 -8.53 -11.45 -5.49
C ARG A 3 -7.07 -11.59 -5.94
N LYS A 4 -6.11 -11.55 -5.01
CA LYS A 4 -4.71 -11.82 -5.37
C LYS A 4 -4.58 -13.31 -5.71
N PRO A 5 -3.87 -13.66 -6.80
CA PRO A 5 -3.66 -15.05 -7.18
C PRO A 5 -2.86 -15.79 -6.11
N THR A 6 -3.25 -17.02 -5.88
CA THR A 6 -2.60 -17.99 -4.98
C THR A 6 -1.24 -18.41 -5.55
N SER A 7 -0.40 -19.08 -4.73
CA SER A 7 0.92 -19.55 -5.17
C SER A 7 0.83 -20.47 -6.40
N LYS A 8 -0.17 -21.35 -6.41
CA LYS A 8 -0.42 -22.30 -7.50
C LYS A 8 -0.82 -21.59 -8.79
N GLU A 9 -1.76 -20.64 -8.71
CA GLU A 9 -2.19 -19.85 -9.86
C GLU A 9 -1.05 -18.98 -10.42
N ARG A 10 -0.13 -18.49 -9.57
CA ARG A 10 1.05 -17.75 -10.04
C ARG A 10 2.04 -18.63 -10.78
N SER A 11 2.28 -19.85 -10.30
CA SER A 11 3.17 -20.79 -11.00
C SER A 11 2.57 -21.23 -12.34
N GLU A 12 1.25 -21.46 -12.39
CA GLU A 12 0.54 -21.79 -13.63
C GLU A 12 0.58 -20.63 -14.63
N ALA A 13 0.34 -19.40 -14.17
CA ALA A 13 0.44 -18.20 -15.01
C ALA A 13 1.87 -17.98 -15.55
N LEU A 14 2.90 -18.26 -14.73
CA LEU A 14 4.30 -18.16 -15.15
C LEU A 14 4.65 -19.24 -16.19
N ALA A 15 4.13 -20.46 -16.02
CA ALA A 15 4.30 -21.55 -16.98
C ALA A 15 3.61 -21.24 -18.32
N ALA A 16 2.39 -20.72 -18.27
CA ALA A 16 1.66 -20.27 -19.45
C ALA A 16 2.38 -19.12 -20.18
N ALA A 17 2.92 -18.15 -19.43
CA ALA A 17 3.70 -17.05 -20.01
C ALA A 17 4.98 -17.54 -20.70
N ARG A 18 5.67 -18.53 -20.13
CA ARG A 18 6.85 -19.16 -20.75
C ARG A 18 6.49 -19.97 -22.01
N ALA A 19 5.36 -20.68 -21.99
CA ALA A 19 4.88 -21.44 -23.14
C ALA A 19 4.46 -20.54 -24.31
N ALA A 20 4.07 -19.30 -24.04
CA ALA A 20 3.71 -18.31 -25.05
C ALA A 20 4.92 -17.57 -25.67
N MET A 21 6.14 -17.76 -25.14
CA MET A 21 7.36 -17.14 -25.66
C MET A 21 8.02 -17.98 -26.74
N SER A 22 8.66 -17.32 -27.71
CA SER A 22 9.50 -18.02 -28.68
C SER A 22 10.71 -18.69 -28.00
N PRO A 23 11.25 -19.77 -28.59
CA PRO A 23 12.44 -20.44 -28.06
C PRO A 23 13.63 -19.47 -27.83
N ASP A 24 13.83 -18.52 -28.74
CA ASP A 24 14.91 -17.53 -28.65
C ASP A 24 14.72 -16.56 -27.47
N GLN A 25 13.48 -16.14 -27.20
CA GLN A 25 13.17 -15.29 -26.05
C GLN A 25 13.40 -16.04 -24.73
N LEU A 26 13.00 -17.31 -24.66
CA LEU A 26 13.21 -18.14 -23.49
C LEU A 26 14.71 -18.34 -23.23
N ALA A 27 15.49 -18.63 -24.29
CA ALA A 27 16.93 -18.80 -24.20
C ALA A 27 17.64 -17.52 -23.72
N ARG A 28 17.25 -16.34 -24.22
CA ARG A 28 17.78 -15.05 -23.76
C ARG A 28 17.49 -14.79 -22.28
N LEU A 29 16.28 -15.09 -21.82
CA LEU A 29 15.92 -14.94 -20.41
C LEU A 29 16.69 -15.91 -19.51
N GLN A 30 16.89 -17.15 -19.96
CA GLN A 30 17.70 -18.14 -19.23
C GLN A 30 19.16 -17.71 -19.15
N ALA A 31 19.73 -17.20 -20.25
CA ALA A 31 21.08 -16.67 -20.28
C ALA A 31 21.24 -15.47 -19.33
N ALA A 32 20.29 -14.52 -19.34
CA ALA A 32 20.29 -13.39 -18.42
C ALA A 32 20.14 -13.83 -16.96
N ALA A 33 19.32 -14.85 -16.67
CA ALA A 33 19.15 -15.37 -15.31
C ALA A 33 20.35 -16.18 -14.79
N ALA A 34 21.18 -16.72 -15.70
CA ALA A 34 22.39 -17.46 -15.35
C ALA A 34 23.63 -16.57 -15.21
N GLN A 35 23.55 -15.29 -15.62
CA GLN A 35 24.63 -14.33 -15.47
C GLN A 35 24.81 -13.99 -13.98
N PRO A 36 26.06 -14.00 -13.45
CA PRO A 36 26.32 -13.64 -12.06
C PRO A 36 26.15 -12.12 -11.84
N ASP A 37 25.56 -11.76 -10.69
CA ASP A 37 25.27 -10.36 -10.33
C ASP A 37 26.51 -9.45 -10.38
N ASP A 38 27.68 -9.97 -10.03
CA ASP A 38 28.96 -9.21 -10.01
C ASP A 38 29.40 -8.73 -11.41
N THR A 39 28.87 -9.32 -12.47
CA THR A 39 29.18 -8.93 -13.86
C THR A 39 28.19 -7.93 -14.44
N ILE A 40 27.17 -7.53 -13.67
CA ILE A 40 26.18 -6.54 -14.10
C ILE A 40 26.85 -5.16 -14.03
N ASN A 41 26.97 -4.50 -15.18
CA ASN A 41 27.44 -3.12 -15.23
C ASN A 41 26.36 -2.18 -14.66
N LEU A 42 26.66 -1.53 -13.54
CA LEU A 42 25.79 -0.53 -12.91
C LEU A 42 26.20 0.91 -13.26
N ALA A 43 27.32 1.10 -13.96
CA ALA A 43 27.81 2.41 -14.40
C ALA A 43 27.19 2.76 -15.76
N ASP A 44 25.87 2.89 -15.79
CA ASP A 44 25.14 3.37 -16.97
C ASP A 44 25.12 4.91 -16.99
N PRO A 45 25.80 5.56 -17.95
CA PRO A 45 25.82 7.03 -18.05
C PRO A 45 24.45 7.63 -18.39
N ASP A 46 23.53 6.84 -18.95
CA ASP A 46 22.17 7.28 -19.30
C ASP A 46 21.19 7.12 -18.12
N ALA A 47 21.59 6.45 -17.04
CA ALA A 47 20.79 6.23 -15.84
C ALA A 47 21.59 6.58 -14.56
N PRO A 48 21.85 7.88 -14.30
CA PRO A 48 22.59 8.30 -13.12
C PRO A 48 21.84 7.94 -11.83
N GLU A 49 22.59 7.68 -10.77
CA GLU A 49 22.02 7.39 -9.45
C GLU A 49 21.24 8.61 -8.93
N ALA A 50 19.98 8.39 -8.55
CA ALA A 50 19.16 9.42 -7.91
C ALA A 50 19.59 9.57 -6.45
N LEU A 51 20.52 10.50 -6.19
CA LEU A 51 21.04 10.79 -4.85
C LEU A 51 20.21 11.84 -4.10
N ASP A 52 19.51 12.72 -4.83
CA ASP A 52 18.65 13.73 -4.23
C ASP A 52 17.21 13.24 -4.09
N TRP A 53 16.79 13.06 -2.83
CA TRP A 53 15.43 12.66 -2.46
C TRP A 53 14.65 13.79 -1.79
N SER A 54 15.12 15.04 -1.89
CA SER A 54 14.48 16.21 -1.29
C SER A 54 13.01 16.38 -1.71
N ASP A 55 12.70 16.09 -2.97
CA ASP A 55 11.34 16.15 -3.53
C ASP A 55 10.49 14.88 -3.30
N ALA A 56 11.05 13.86 -2.63
CA ALA A 56 10.36 12.59 -2.43
C ALA A 56 9.18 12.73 -1.46
N THR A 57 7.95 12.61 -1.97
CA THR A 57 6.74 12.67 -1.13
C THR A 57 6.49 11.35 -0.40
N ARG A 58 6.80 11.28 0.90
CA ARG A 58 6.40 10.15 1.75
C ARG A 58 4.88 10.11 1.92
N GLY A 59 4.28 8.94 1.69
CA GLY A 59 2.87 8.71 1.98
C GLY A 59 1.87 9.19 0.93
N ARG A 60 2.30 9.56 -0.29
CA ARG A 60 1.41 9.91 -1.42
C ARG A 60 0.30 8.88 -1.65
N PHE A 61 0.59 7.60 -1.42
CA PHE A 61 -0.37 6.49 -1.58
C PHE A 61 -0.98 5.99 -0.27
N TYR A 62 -0.71 6.65 0.86
CA TYR A 62 -1.30 6.24 2.13
C TYR A 62 -2.80 6.53 2.15
N ARG A 63 -3.60 5.47 2.25
CA ARG A 63 -5.05 5.54 2.45
C ARG A 63 -5.40 5.00 3.84
N PRO A 64 -6.01 5.80 4.73
CA PRO A 64 -6.54 5.29 6.00
C PRO A 64 -7.49 4.11 5.76
N ARG A 65 -7.17 2.96 6.35
CA ARG A 65 -8.02 1.77 6.25
C ARG A 65 -9.21 1.92 7.20
N LYS A 66 -10.42 1.91 6.65
CA LYS A 66 -11.66 1.79 7.44
C LYS A 66 -11.80 0.34 7.88
N ILE A 67 -11.91 0.12 9.18
CA ILE A 67 -12.15 -1.21 9.76
C ILE A 67 -13.58 -1.19 10.28
N LEU A 68 -14.41 -2.15 9.85
CA LEU A 68 -15.75 -2.30 10.39
C LEU A 68 -15.66 -2.73 11.86
N LYS A 69 -16.21 -1.91 12.75
CA LYS A 69 -16.29 -2.15 14.19
C LYS A 69 -17.68 -1.75 14.66
N THR A 70 -18.28 -2.58 15.50
CA THR A 70 -19.53 -2.25 16.18
C THR A 70 -19.20 -1.33 17.36
N LEU A 71 -19.65 -0.07 17.28
CA LEU A 71 -19.51 0.93 18.33
C LEU A 71 -20.90 1.53 18.60
N ARG A 72 -21.19 1.83 19.87
CA ARG A 72 -22.39 2.57 20.27
C ARG A 72 -22.06 4.06 20.29
N ILE A 73 -22.94 4.87 19.71
CA ILE A 73 -22.84 6.32 19.63
C ILE A 73 -24.13 6.88 20.19
N ASP A 74 -24.07 8.01 20.90
CA ASP A 74 -25.25 8.68 21.42
C ASP A 74 -26.17 9.13 20.28
N ALA A 75 -27.48 9.10 20.56
CA ALA A 75 -28.52 9.32 19.54
C ALA A 75 -28.52 10.77 19.01
N ASP A 76 -28.25 11.74 19.89
CA ASP A 76 -28.13 13.16 19.56
C ASP A 76 -26.92 13.46 18.66
N VAL A 77 -25.78 12.84 18.96
CA VAL A 77 -24.56 12.95 18.15
C VAL A 77 -24.81 12.38 16.75
N LEU A 78 -25.47 11.23 16.66
CA LEU A 78 -25.82 10.64 15.37
C LEU A 78 -26.78 11.55 14.59
N ALA A 79 -27.86 12.01 15.22
CA ALA A 79 -28.83 12.92 14.61
C ALA A 79 -28.18 14.21 14.09
N TRP A 80 -27.24 14.79 14.85
CA TRP A 80 -26.49 15.98 14.44
C TRP A 80 -25.63 15.75 13.19
N PHE A 81 -25.02 14.56 13.06
CA PHE A 81 -24.24 14.22 11.87
C PHE A 81 -25.11 13.89 10.65
N GLU A 82 -26.26 13.25 10.88
CA GLU A 82 -27.25 12.92 9.85
C GLU A 82 -27.93 14.18 9.28
N ALA A 83 -28.21 15.17 10.11
CA ALA A 83 -28.77 16.47 9.70
C ALA A 83 -27.89 17.21 8.67
N GLN A 84 -26.59 16.89 8.61
CA GLN A 84 -25.64 17.46 7.63
C GLN A 84 -25.71 16.75 6.26
N GLY A 85 -26.64 15.82 6.06
CA GLY A 85 -26.90 15.14 4.79
C GLY A 85 -26.00 13.94 4.52
N PRO A 86 -25.87 13.50 3.25
CA PRO A 86 -25.10 12.30 2.91
C PRO A 86 -23.63 12.42 3.32
N GLY A 87 -23.01 11.27 3.64
CA GLY A 87 -21.61 11.21 4.07
C GLY A 87 -21.36 11.50 5.56
N HIS A 88 -22.40 11.45 6.40
CA HIS A 88 -22.31 11.66 7.84
C HIS A 88 -21.21 10.81 8.51
N LEU A 89 -21.09 9.52 8.14
CA LEU A 89 -20.02 8.64 8.63
C LEU A 89 -18.61 9.11 8.25
N THR A 90 -18.44 9.72 7.07
CA THR A 90 -17.15 10.26 6.64
C THR A 90 -16.79 11.50 7.44
N ARG A 91 -17.77 12.39 7.71
CA ARG A 91 -17.57 13.57 8.57
C ARG A 91 -17.26 13.17 10.02
N MET A 92 -18.01 12.21 10.56
CA MET A 92 -17.76 11.66 11.89
C MET A 92 -16.34 11.10 12.02
N ASN A 93 -15.89 10.28 11.05
CA ASN A 93 -14.52 9.77 11.03
C ASN A 93 -13.46 10.88 10.94
N ARG A 94 -13.74 11.98 10.23
CA ARG A 94 -12.84 13.15 10.15
C ARG A 94 -12.68 13.81 11.52
N VAL A 95 -13.77 13.99 12.26
CA VAL A 95 -13.76 14.57 13.62
C VAL A 95 -12.99 13.68 14.59
N LEU A 96 -13.26 12.36 14.58
CA LEU A 96 -12.54 11.39 15.41
C LEU A 96 -11.03 11.41 15.12
N ARG A 97 -10.65 11.45 13.84
CA ARG A 97 -9.24 11.55 13.43
C ARG A 97 -8.58 12.83 13.92
N ALA A 98 -9.25 13.97 13.80
CA ALA A 98 -8.72 15.25 14.27
C ALA A 98 -8.54 15.26 15.80
N SER A 99 -9.49 14.69 16.54
CA SER A 99 -9.40 14.55 18.00
C SER A 99 -8.21 13.67 18.40
N MET A 100 -8.06 12.50 17.77
CA MET A 100 -6.93 11.59 17.98
C MET A 100 -5.58 12.30 17.74
N LEU A 101 -5.43 13.02 16.62
CA LEU A 101 -4.20 13.73 16.29
C LEU A 101 -3.89 14.86 17.28
N ARG A 102 -4.90 15.58 17.77
CA ARG A 102 -4.72 16.58 18.84
C ARG A 102 -4.27 15.92 20.15
N GLY A 103 -4.83 14.77 20.52
CA GLY A 103 -4.41 14.01 21.69
C GLY A 103 -2.94 13.58 21.61
N ILE A 104 -2.52 13.04 20.47
CA ILE A 104 -1.12 12.63 20.22
C ILE A 104 -0.16 13.82 20.34
N ARG A 105 -0.56 15.03 19.90
CA ARG A 105 0.27 16.24 20.02
C ARG A 105 0.39 16.75 21.46
N ARG A 106 -0.56 16.42 22.35
CA ARG A 106 -0.64 16.97 23.72
C ARG A 106 -0.06 16.06 24.81
N GLY A 107 0.22 14.77 24.53
CA GLY A 107 0.65 13.80 25.54
C GLY A 107 1.69 12.79 25.03
N LYS A 108 2.67 12.52 25.89
CA LYS A 108 3.84 11.62 25.79
C LYS A 108 3.67 10.40 24.84
N GLY A 109 4.65 10.21 23.93
CA GLY A 109 4.84 8.96 23.17
C GLY A 109 4.31 8.97 21.74
N GLY A 110 4.74 9.95 20.94
CA GLY A 110 4.22 10.24 19.61
C GLY A 110 4.50 9.18 18.54
N ALA A 111 3.54 8.29 18.32
CA ALA A 111 3.31 7.67 17.02
C ALA A 111 1.85 7.23 16.93
N VAL A 112 1.20 7.46 15.78
CA VAL A 112 -0.07 6.79 15.50
C VAL A 112 0.21 5.28 15.54
N PRO A 113 -0.45 4.49 16.40
CA PRO A 113 -0.17 3.07 16.49
C PRO A 113 -0.33 2.44 15.11
N ALA A 114 0.74 1.83 14.62
CA ALA A 114 0.74 1.15 13.34
C ALA A 114 -0.32 0.03 13.41
N ILE A 115 -1.28 0.05 12.49
CA ILE A 115 -2.29 -1.00 12.39
C ILE A 115 -1.53 -2.29 12.02
N ARG A 116 -1.25 -3.13 13.02
CA ARG A 116 -0.59 -4.43 12.82
C ARG A 116 -1.38 -5.19 11.76
N ARG A 117 -0.69 -5.63 10.70
CA ARG A 117 -1.26 -6.58 9.74
C ARG A 117 -1.58 -7.84 10.54
N ARG A 118 -2.86 -8.19 10.72
CA ARG A 118 -3.19 -9.58 11.04
C ARG A 118 -2.73 -10.39 9.83
N ALA A 119 -1.67 -11.19 10.01
CA ALA A 119 -1.38 -12.30 9.12
C ALA A 119 -2.62 -13.21 9.12
N LYS A 120 -3.00 -13.65 7.94
CA LYS A 120 -4.07 -14.61 7.75
C LYS A 120 -3.44 -16.00 7.71
#